data_AF-A0A4R3VLE0-F1
#
_entry.id   AF-A0A4R3VLE0-F1
#
_cell.length_a   1.000
_cell.length_b   1.000
_cell.length_c   1.000
_cell.angle_alpha   90.00
_cell.angle_beta   90.00
_cell.angle_gamma   90.00
#
_symmetry.space_group_name_H-M   'P 1'
#
loop_
_entity.id
_entity.type
_entity.pdbx_description
1 polymer ?
#
loop_
_entity_poly.entity_id
_entity_poly.type
_entity_poly.pdbx_seq_one_letter_code
_entity_poly.pdbx_strand_id
1 'polypeptide(L)'
;MEHLSPPSVNVICSLLQHAYVMSVYAKDVPYALKADVAELSLDKNHMVLEVEYAGADIERYLADGGVNFDLEALKGIENIERETYSLCNIPARFIKTDSILYSLECQLPKSIFVTEKRGAVRIPFILGMRARARIEVYMHTLSVPGNVHDLSTGGCMVEIDLVESIAIKVGQDIPGITLEFPNGERFFAEGKIRHIRPFGNNGYAAVGIQFINLSSSQSEALFRYTTEAEREAAYRTGVTRSMVSPSPLFVPGTKEKNMRRRESQEREKRTRQTPMERGVMEVAHRLQIGLMYIKTRHQMPVEIFYDCVDTLLYLVRKDRKAFLYALSSLRDEADWVRHAVQVAGKLADMLLMADPHDPQVREAVLGTLLHTMGKPLLVNASLPSLKVNMNPTQKAILRGHVAALCAKLRELGWEPSPTCYDVIENANERLDGTGYPAGKRGDRLSDLIRLVSVIKAINKLRHARNGIPPRTPLKAYRKIYEANTAYDKAVMVKYVQIYGLYPIGSLAKYSGGFLGWVMDIDNKGKPTVVHLVKNLRFPEANISSVVSKGDLLQVGLLEGIVNPADFGIKVLKV
;
A
#
# COMPACT_ATOMS: atom_id res chain seq x y z
N MET A 1 -5.56 -10.90 -48.00
CA MET A 1 -5.79 -11.59 -46.72
C MET A 1 -5.42 -10.60 -45.64
N GLU A 2 -6.40 -10.00 -44.96
CA GLU A 2 -6.12 -9.09 -43.84
C GLU A 2 -5.40 -9.87 -42.73
N HIS A 3 -4.15 -9.47 -42.45
CA HIS A 3 -3.42 -9.95 -41.28
C HIS A 3 -4.13 -9.39 -40.05
N LEU A 4 -5.07 -10.15 -39.47
CA LEU A 4 -5.59 -9.83 -38.14
C LEU A 4 -4.41 -9.84 -37.17
N SER A 5 -4.16 -8.69 -36.55
CA SER A 5 -3.21 -8.55 -35.45
C SER A 5 -3.58 -9.51 -34.32
N PRO A 6 -2.60 -10.12 -33.63
CA PRO A 6 -2.87 -11.09 -32.60
C PRO A 6 -3.63 -10.47 -31.41
N PRO A 7 -4.53 -11.24 -30.78
CA PRO A 7 -5.33 -10.77 -29.64
C PRO A 7 -4.56 -10.05 -28.54
N SER A 8 -3.38 -10.57 -28.17
CA SER A 8 -2.54 -10.02 -27.10
C SER A 8 -2.06 -8.61 -27.42
N VAL A 9 -1.64 -8.39 -28.67
CA VAL A 9 -1.19 -7.09 -29.16
C VAL A 9 -2.35 -6.11 -29.21
N ASN A 10 -3.55 -6.55 -29.61
CA ASN A 10 -4.75 -5.70 -29.61
C ASN A 10 -5.13 -5.23 -28.19
N VAL A 11 -5.03 -6.11 -27.20
CA VAL A 11 -5.25 -5.75 -25.80
C VAL A 11 -4.23 -4.70 -25.35
N ILE A 12 -2.94 -4.93 -25.61
CA ILE A 12 -1.87 -3.98 -25.26
C ILE A 12 -2.12 -2.63 -25.94
N CYS A 13 -2.36 -2.60 -27.25
CA CYS A 13 -2.68 -1.38 -27.99
C CYS A 13 -3.87 -0.62 -27.39
N SER A 14 -4.96 -1.31 -27.04
CA SER A 14 -6.12 -0.67 -26.42
C SER A 14 -5.80 -0.07 -25.05
N LEU A 15 -4.92 -0.70 -24.28
CA LEU A 15 -4.51 -0.20 -22.96
C LEU A 15 -3.54 0.99 -23.08
N LEU A 16 -2.62 0.97 -24.05
CA LEU A 16 -1.65 2.04 -24.31
C LEU A 16 -2.28 3.34 -24.83
N GLN A 17 -3.56 3.32 -25.26
CA GLN A 17 -4.32 4.53 -25.61
C GLN A 17 -4.62 5.44 -24.41
N HIS A 18 -4.30 5.00 -23.20
CA HIS A 18 -4.58 5.69 -21.95
C HIS A 18 -3.30 5.92 -21.14
N ALA A 19 -3.38 6.72 -20.08
CA ALA A 19 -2.28 6.82 -19.13
C ALA A 19 -2.00 5.44 -18.54
N TYR A 20 -0.77 4.95 -18.73
CA TYR A 20 -0.41 3.59 -18.34
C TYR A 20 0.87 3.54 -17.52
N VAL A 21 1.05 2.42 -16.85
CA VAL A 21 2.28 2.01 -16.18
C VAL A 21 2.55 0.58 -16.60
N MET A 22 3.73 0.33 -17.15
CA MET A 22 4.20 -1.02 -17.40
C MET A 22 5.30 -1.36 -16.40
N SER A 23 5.19 -2.54 -15.80
CA SER A 23 6.09 -3.00 -14.76
C SER A 23 6.63 -4.39 -15.10
N VAL A 24 7.95 -4.51 -15.16
CA VAL A 24 8.68 -5.77 -15.32
C VAL A 24 8.90 -6.37 -13.95
N TYR A 25 8.49 -7.63 -13.74
CA TYR A 25 8.65 -8.28 -12.45
C TYR A 25 9.26 -9.68 -12.56
N ALA A 26 9.96 -10.07 -11.50
CA ALA A 26 10.41 -11.43 -11.28
C ALA A 26 9.89 -11.96 -9.95
N LYS A 27 9.73 -13.29 -9.89
CA LYS A 27 9.22 -13.97 -8.69
C LYS A 27 10.15 -13.75 -7.49
N ASP A 28 11.46 -13.68 -7.73
CA ASP A 28 12.48 -13.70 -6.69
C ASP A 28 13.22 -12.36 -6.55
N VAL A 29 12.64 -11.30 -7.13
CA VAL A 29 13.13 -9.92 -7.01
C VAL A 29 12.05 -9.07 -6.34
N PRO A 30 12.40 -8.21 -5.36
CA PRO A 30 11.41 -7.55 -4.54
C PRO A 30 10.81 -6.26 -5.11
N TYR A 31 11.45 -5.69 -6.12
CA TYR A 31 10.96 -4.52 -6.85
C TYR A 31 10.56 -4.91 -8.28
N ALA A 32 9.51 -4.29 -8.80
CA ALA A 32 9.23 -4.31 -10.22
C ALA A 32 9.98 -3.13 -10.87
N LEU A 33 10.52 -3.33 -12.06
CA LEU A 33 11.13 -2.26 -12.83
C LEU A 33 10.04 -1.56 -13.65
N LYS A 34 10.01 -0.23 -13.60
CA LYS A 34 9.16 0.51 -14.52
C LYS A 34 9.74 0.36 -15.94
N ALA A 35 8.87 0.06 -16.89
CA ALA A 35 9.18 -0.05 -18.31
C ALA A 35 8.39 0.99 -19.10
N ASP A 36 9.01 1.57 -20.11
CA ASP A 36 8.36 2.40 -21.10
C ASP A 36 8.35 1.65 -22.45
N VAL A 37 7.24 1.73 -23.19
CA VAL A 37 7.10 1.02 -24.48
C VAL A 37 7.75 1.87 -25.58
N ALA A 38 8.89 1.42 -26.10
CA ALA A 38 9.62 2.11 -27.15
C ALA A 38 9.09 1.77 -28.55
N GLU A 39 8.76 0.50 -28.77
CA GLU A 39 8.23 0.02 -30.05
C GLU A 39 7.19 -1.10 -29.84
N LEU A 40 6.15 -1.12 -30.68
CA LEU A 40 5.18 -2.21 -30.74
C LEU A 40 4.83 -2.52 -32.20
N SER A 41 5.21 -3.71 -32.66
CA SER A 41 4.95 -4.19 -34.03
C SER A 41 3.79 -5.18 -34.06
N LEU A 42 2.73 -4.80 -34.77
CA LEU A 42 1.50 -5.56 -34.92
C LEU A 42 1.66 -6.83 -35.77
N ASP A 43 2.57 -6.79 -36.73
CA ASP A 43 2.84 -7.82 -37.73
C ASP A 43 3.82 -8.89 -37.24
N LYS A 44 4.81 -8.51 -36.42
CA LYS A 44 5.85 -9.41 -35.90
C LYS A 44 5.59 -9.92 -34.49
N ASN A 45 4.53 -9.45 -33.84
CA ASN A 45 4.23 -9.70 -32.43
C ASN A 45 5.40 -9.35 -31.53
N HIS A 46 6.01 -8.22 -31.81
CA HIS A 46 7.26 -7.81 -31.18
C HIS A 46 7.02 -6.52 -30.41
N MET A 47 7.63 -6.42 -29.22
CA MET A 47 7.55 -5.25 -28.38
C MET A 47 8.93 -4.94 -27.82
N VAL A 48 9.35 -3.68 -27.89
CA VAL A 48 10.59 -3.21 -27.28
C VAL A 48 10.24 -2.35 -26.07
N LEU A 49 10.81 -2.70 -24.92
CA LEU A 49 10.67 -1.92 -23.70
C LEU A 49 12.00 -1.29 -23.30
N GLU A 50 11.96 -0.06 -22.82
CA GLU A 50 13.08 0.60 -22.17
C GLU A 50 12.90 0.53 -20.65
N VAL A 51 13.97 0.14 -19.96
CA VAL A 51 13.99 -0.04 -18.51
C VAL A 51 15.24 0.61 -17.93
N GLU A 52 15.05 1.46 -16.93
CA GLU A 52 16.15 2.01 -16.13
C GLU A 52 16.42 1.10 -14.93
N TYR A 53 17.67 0.65 -14.80
CA TYR A 53 18.12 -0.21 -13.73
C TYR A 53 19.59 0.03 -13.39
N ALA A 54 19.85 0.51 -12.18
CA ALA A 54 21.20 0.78 -11.69
C ALA A 54 21.82 -0.41 -10.93
N GLY A 55 21.11 -1.54 -10.78
CA GLY A 55 21.61 -2.69 -10.04
C GLY A 55 22.59 -3.54 -10.83
N ALA A 56 23.26 -4.46 -10.13
CA ALA A 56 24.37 -5.24 -10.68
C ALA A 56 23.94 -6.37 -11.63
N ASP A 57 22.73 -6.91 -11.47
CA ASP A 57 22.29 -8.11 -12.18
C ASP A 57 20.82 -8.02 -12.60
N ILE A 58 20.59 -7.45 -13.79
CA ILE A 58 19.25 -7.35 -14.37
C ILE A 58 18.73 -8.70 -14.85
N GLU A 59 19.60 -9.69 -15.07
CA GLU A 59 19.20 -11.01 -15.57
C GLU A 59 18.33 -11.76 -14.56
N ARG A 60 18.33 -11.35 -13.28
CA ARG A 60 17.35 -11.83 -12.29
C ARG A 60 15.89 -11.59 -12.68
N TYR A 61 15.63 -10.70 -13.63
CA TYR A 61 14.31 -10.47 -14.22
C TYR A 61 13.94 -11.45 -15.34
N LEU A 62 14.92 -12.20 -15.87
CA LEU A 62 14.73 -13.32 -16.78
C LEU A 62 14.50 -14.59 -15.96
N ALA A 63 13.27 -15.09 -15.94
CA ALA A 63 12.96 -16.42 -15.41
C ALA A 63 12.80 -17.39 -16.59
N ASP A 64 13.60 -18.45 -16.64
CA ASP A 64 13.53 -19.49 -17.69
C ASP A 64 13.62 -18.94 -19.14
N GLY A 65 14.38 -17.85 -19.34
CA GLY A 65 14.52 -17.18 -20.65
C GLY A 65 13.35 -16.26 -21.04
N GLY A 66 12.41 -16.01 -20.12
CA GLY A 66 11.29 -15.11 -20.31
C GLY A 66 11.12 -14.09 -19.19
N VAL A 67 10.36 -13.04 -19.48
CA VAL A 67 10.09 -11.91 -18.59
C VAL A 67 8.60 -11.86 -18.27
N ASN A 68 8.25 -11.34 -17.10
CA ASN A 68 6.85 -11.11 -16.73
C ASN A 68 6.55 -9.62 -16.66
N PHE A 69 5.37 -9.25 -17.14
CA PHE A 69 4.92 -7.87 -17.23
C PHE A 69 3.54 -7.72 -16.60
N ASP A 70 3.34 -6.63 -15.87
CA ASP A 70 2.03 -6.08 -15.57
C ASP A 70 1.86 -4.76 -16.33
N LEU A 71 0.79 -4.65 -17.09
CA LEU A 71 0.37 -3.41 -17.74
C LEU A 71 -0.87 -2.88 -17.03
N GLU A 72 -0.78 -1.70 -16.44
CA GLU A 72 -1.89 -1.00 -15.81
C GLU A 72 -2.27 0.21 -16.64
N ALA A 73 -3.51 0.30 -17.11
CA ALA A 73 -4.04 1.47 -17.81
C ALA A 73 -5.16 2.12 -17.01
N LEU A 74 -5.22 3.45 -17.05
CA LEU A 74 -6.27 4.24 -16.39
C LEU A 74 -7.19 4.88 -17.44
N LYS A 75 -8.42 4.36 -17.56
CA LYS A 75 -9.46 4.77 -18.52
C LYS A 75 -10.50 5.71 -17.89
N GLY A 76 -11.28 6.39 -18.74
CA GLY A 76 -12.44 7.21 -18.35
C GLY A 76 -12.13 8.68 -18.08
N ILE A 77 -13.17 9.50 -17.92
CA ILE A 77 -13.05 10.91 -17.51
C ILE A 77 -12.29 10.94 -16.18
N GLU A 78 -11.21 11.72 -16.10
CA GLU A 78 -10.29 11.78 -14.94
C GLU A 78 -9.50 10.49 -14.59
N ASN A 79 -9.33 9.52 -15.52
CA ASN A 79 -8.48 8.32 -15.33
C ASN A 79 -8.93 7.39 -14.17
N ILE A 80 -10.24 7.20 -14.03
CA ILE A 80 -10.87 6.55 -12.87
C ILE A 80 -10.86 5.01 -12.97
N GLU A 81 -10.99 4.46 -14.17
CA GLU A 81 -11.12 3.01 -14.37
C GLU A 81 -9.75 2.36 -14.58
N ARG A 82 -9.34 1.47 -13.66
CA ARG A 82 -8.06 0.76 -13.78
C ARG A 82 -8.30 -0.58 -14.46
N GLU A 83 -7.64 -0.79 -15.59
CA GLU A 83 -7.58 -2.07 -16.27
C GLU A 83 -6.16 -2.60 -16.19
N THR A 84 -6.03 -3.90 -15.93
CA THR A 84 -4.74 -4.55 -15.81
C THR A 84 -4.65 -5.72 -16.76
N TYR A 85 -3.45 -5.92 -17.30
CA TYR A 85 -3.15 -7.07 -18.12
C TYR A 85 -1.77 -7.61 -17.76
N SER A 86 -1.73 -8.90 -17.41
CA SER A 86 -0.49 -9.57 -17.02
C SER A 86 -0.06 -10.55 -18.09
N LEU A 87 1.22 -10.49 -18.43
CA LEU A 87 1.89 -11.38 -19.35
C LEU A 87 2.99 -12.11 -18.59
N CYS A 88 3.02 -13.43 -18.68
CA CYS A 88 3.97 -14.25 -17.94
C CYS A 88 4.86 -15.03 -18.90
N ASN A 89 6.15 -15.14 -18.56
CA ASN A 89 7.14 -15.91 -19.30
C ASN A 89 7.23 -15.54 -20.80
N ILE A 90 7.29 -14.24 -21.08
CA ILE A 90 7.43 -13.71 -22.43
C ILE A 90 8.90 -13.81 -22.85
N PRO A 91 9.25 -14.56 -23.90
CA PRO A 91 10.62 -14.63 -24.38
C PRO A 91 11.16 -13.22 -24.63
N ALA A 92 12.29 -12.89 -23.98
CA ALA A 92 12.89 -11.58 -24.14
C ALA A 92 14.42 -11.62 -24.07
N ARG A 93 15.05 -10.65 -24.74
CA ARG A 93 16.50 -10.42 -24.69
C ARG A 93 16.79 -9.05 -24.13
N PHE A 94 17.67 -8.98 -23.13
CA PHE A 94 18.17 -7.72 -22.59
C PHE A 94 19.36 -7.22 -23.40
N ILE A 95 19.33 -5.95 -23.76
CA ILE A 95 20.40 -5.24 -24.45
C ILE A 95 20.70 -4.00 -23.63
N LYS A 96 21.89 -3.96 -23.03
CA LYS A 96 22.34 -2.77 -22.31
C LYS A 96 22.66 -1.66 -23.31
N THR A 97 21.94 -0.54 -23.23
CA THR A 97 22.10 0.61 -24.15
C THR A 97 22.93 1.72 -23.54
N ASP A 98 22.89 1.88 -22.21
CA ASP A 98 23.70 2.85 -21.46
C ASP A 98 24.09 2.27 -20.08
N SER A 99 24.76 3.04 -19.21
CA SER A 99 25.22 2.61 -17.89
C SER A 99 24.11 2.01 -17.02
N ILE A 100 22.91 2.59 -17.10
CA ILE A 100 21.71 2.20 -16.34
C ILE A 100 20.49 1.91 -17.22
N LEU A 101 20.59 2.05 -18.55
CA LEU A 101 19.46 1.85 -19.45
C LEU A 101 19.57 0.51 -20.18
N TYR A 102 18.46 -0.22 -20.22
CA TYR A 102 18.33 -1.51 -20.89
C TYR A 102 17.14 -1.50 -21.84
N SER A 103 17.34 -2.06 -23.02
CA SER A 103 16.29 -2.38 -23.98
C SER A 103 15.93 -3.86 -23.90
N LEU A 104 14.64 -4.17 -23.78
CA LEU A 104 14.10 -5.52 -23.72
C LEU A 104 13.34 -5.80 -25.02
N GLU A 105 13.91 -6.64 -25.88
CA GLU A 105 13.25 -7.13 -27.09
C GLU A 105 12.37 -8.33 -26.73
N CYS A 106 11.05 -8.18 -26.82
CA CYS A 106 10.07 -9.14 -26.31
C CYS A 106 9.22 -9.74 -27.45
N GLN A 107 9.10 -11.06 -27.46
CA GLN A 107 8.23 -11.78 -28.41
C GLN A 107 6.88 -12.08 -27.78
N LEU A 108 5.86 -11.29 -28.14
CA LEU A 108 4.51 -11.41 -27.60
C LEU A 108 3.81 -12.70 -28.04
N PRO A 109 2.98 -13.29 -27.17
CA PRO A 109 2.28 -14.54 -27.47
C PRO A 109 1.19 -14.30 -28.51
N LYS A 110 0.91 -15.27 -29.39
CA LYS A 110 -0.17 -15.16 -30.38
C LYS A 110 -1.58 -15.22 -29.77
N SER A 111 -1.71 -15.81 -28.58
CA SER A 111 -2.97 -15.97 -27.84
C SER A 111 -2.93 -15.17 -26.54
N ILE A 112 -4.08 -14.68 -26.10
CA ILE A 112 -4.27 -14.12 -24.74
C ILE A 112 -4.46 -15.22 -23.69
N PHE A 113 -4.81 -16.43 -24.12
CA PHE A 113 -5.05 -17.56 -23.23
C PHE A 113 -3.75 -18.28 -22.91
N VAL A 114 -3.50 -18.50 -21.62
CA VAL A 114 -2.30 -19.18 -21.15
C VAL A 114 -2.67 -20.59 -20.72
N THR A 115 -2.06 -21.60 -21.33
CA THR A 115 -2.23 -22.99 -20.92
C THR A 115 -1.36 -23.27 -19.69
N GLU A 116 -1.97 -23.71 -18.60
CA GLU A 116 -1.25 -24.12 -17.40
C GLU A 116 -0.46 -25.42 -17.64
N LYS A 117 0.55 -25.68 -16.80
CA LYS A 117 1.33 -26.94 -16.83
C LYS A 117 0.46 -28.21 -16.72
N ARG A 118 -0.79 -28.08 -16.23
CA ARG A 118 -1.77 -29.17 -16.07
C ARG A 118 -2.82 -29.21 -17.19
N GLY A 119 -2.66 -28.42 -18.26
CA GLY A 119 -3.54 -28.42 -19.43
C GLY A 119 -4.78 -27.53 -19.32
N ALA A 120 -5.10 -26.98 -18.15
CA ALA A 120 -6.19 -26.03 -17.99
C ALA A 120 -5.86 -24.69 -18.68
N VAL A 121 -6.83 -24.11 -19.38
CA VAL A 121 -6.68 -22.79 -20.02
C VAL A 121 -7.04 -21.71 -19.01
N ARG A 122 -6.16 -20.72 -18.87
CA ARG A 122 -6.36 -19.56 -18.00
C ARG A 122 -6.86 -18.37 -18.81
N ILE A 123 -8.02 -17.88 -18.42
CA ILE A 123 -8.74 -16.80 -19.11
C ILE A 123 -8.49 -15.48 -18.38
N PRO A 124 -7.72 -14.55 -18.97
CA PRO A 124 -7.51 -13.24 -18.37
C PRO A 124 -8.77 -12.38 -18.49
N PHE A 125 -9.07 -11.59 -17.46
CA PHE A 125 -10.16 -10.63 -17.50
C PHE A 125 -9.62 -9.31 -18.07
N ILE A 126 -10.05 -9.00 -19.29
CA ILE A 126 -9.49 -7.92 -20.09
C ILE A 126 -10.59 -6.96 -20.56
N LEU A 127 -10.19 -5.74 -20.90
CA LEU A 127 -11.02 -4.76 -21.62
C LEU A 127 -12.41 -4.55 -21.00
N GLY A 128 -12.50 -4.48 -19.66
CA GLY A 128 -13.74 -4.22 -18.94
C GLY A 128 -14.46 -5.46 -18.38
N MET A 129 -13.93 -6.67 -18.59
CA MET A 129 -14.35 -7.85 -17.83
C MET A 129 -14.04 -7.63 -16.35
N ARG A 130 -15.04 -7.81 -15.48
CA ARG A 130 -14.87 -7.66 -14.02
C ARG A 130 -15.69 -8.72 -13.31
N ALA A 131 -15.12 -9.35 -12.30
CA ALA A 131 -15.87 -10.05 -11.25
C ALA A 131 -15.20 -9.77 -9.91
N ARG A 132 -15.98 -9.87 -8.83
CA ARG A 132 -15.48 -9.64 -7.48
C ARG A 132 -15.15 -10.96 -6.82
N ALA A 133 -14.17 -10.92 -5.93
CA ALA A 133 -13.78 -12.04 -5.11
C ALA A 133 -13.91 -11.67 -3.63
N ARG A 134 -14.27 -12.67 -2.82
CA ARG A 134 -14.21 -12.58 -1.37
C ARG A 134 -13.50 -13.82 -0.86
N ILE A 135 -12.31 -13.59 -0.28
CA ILE A 135 -11.44 -14.64 0.26
C ILE A 135 -11.72 -14.76 1.75
N GLU A 136 -12.24 -15.90 2.20
CA GLU A 136 -12.37 -16.20 3.62
C GLU A 136 -11.04 -16.75 4.12
N VAL A 137 -10.25 -15.93 4.82
CA VAL A 137 -8.91 -16.31 5.29
C VAL A 137 -8.98 -17.15 6.56
N TYR A 138 -9.88 -16.77 7.46
CA TYR A 138 -10.19 -17.49 8.69
C TYR A 138 -11.71 -17.57 8.82
N MET A 139 -12.24 -18.77 9.08
CA MET A 139 -13.68 -19.01 9.15
C MET A 139 -14.37 -17.99 10.06
N HIS A 140 -15.42 -17.35 9.53
CA HIS A 140 -16.29 -16.36 10.19
C HIS A 140 -15.61 -15.17 10.87
N THR A 141 -14.30 -14.97 10.68
CA THR A 141 -13.51 -13.98 11.44
C THR A 141 -12.82 -12.97 10.55
N LEU A 142 -12.29 -13.41 9.40
CA LEU A 142 -11.67 -12.51 8.45
C LEU A 142 -12.01 -12.89 7.01
N SER A 143 -12.54 -11.90 6.31
CA SER A 143 -12.78 -11.97 4.88
C SER A 143 -12.14 -10.78 4.17
N VAL A 144 -11.38 -11.07 3.12
CA VAL A 144 -10.65 -10.09 2.30
C VAL A 144 -11.38 -9.91 0.97
N PRO A 145 -11.86 -8.70 0.65
CA PRO A 145 -12.43 -8.40 -0.66
C PRO A 145 -11.32 -8.25 -1.71
N GLY A 146 -11.63 -8.58 -2.95
CA GLY A 146 -10.74 -8.41 -4.08
C GLY A 146 -11.46 -8.43 -5.43
N ASN A 147 -10.69 -8.28 -6.51
CA ASN A 147 -11.17 -8.36 -7.88
C ASN A 147 -10.56 -9.58 -8.58
N VAL A 148 -11.37 -10.31 -9.35
CA VAL A 148 -10.89 -11.43 -10.15
C VAL A 148 -10.13 -10.90 -11.36
N HIS A 149 -8.89 -11.34 -11.51
CA HIS A 149 -8.01 -10.94 -12.61
C HIS A 149 -7.94 -12.02 -13.71
N ASP A 150 -8.02 -13.29 -13.33
CA ASP A 150 -8.13 -14.39 -14.28
C ASP A 150 -8.90 -15.57 -13.66
N LEU A 151 -9.36 -16.48 -14.53
CA LEU A 151 -10.08 -17.68 -14.12
C LEU A 151 -9.65 -18.90 -14.96
N SER A 152 -9.59 -20.06 -14.31
CA SER A 152 -9.41 -21.37 -14.93
C SER A 152 -10.26 -22.41 -14.19
N THR A 153 -10.32 -23.63 -14.71
CA THR A 153 -10.97 -24.76 -14.01
C THR A 153 -10.21 -25.21 -12.75
N GLY A 154 -8.93 -24.82 -12.61
CA GLY A 154 -8.10 -25.19 -11.46
C GLY A 154 -7.97 -24.10 -10.39
N GLY A 155 -8.39 -22.86 -10.66
CA GLY A 155 -8.15 -21.73 -9.77
C GLY A 155 -8.34 -20.37 -10.43
N CYS A 156 -8.06 -19.31 -9.68
CA CYS A 156 -8.13 -17.93 -10.12
C CYS A 156 -6.99 -17.09 -9.55
N MET A 157 -6.76 -15.93 -10.17
CA MET A 157 -5.96 -14.85 -9.61
C MET A 157 -6.88 -13.76 -9.08
N VAL A 158 -6.60 -13.30 -7.85
CA VAL A 158 -7.36 -12.24 -7.20
C VAL A 158 -6.43 -11.08 -6.85
N GLU A 159 -6.81 -9.88 -7.26
CA GLU A 159 -6.22 -8.63 -6.80
C GLU A 159 -6.85 -8.20 -5.47
N ILE A 160 -6.02 -7.87 -4.48
CA ILE A 160 -6.43 -7.34 -3.17
C ILE A 160 -5.62 -6.09 -2.81
N ASP A 161 -6.12 -5.26 -1.90
CA ASP A 161 -5.32 -4.19 -1.27
C ASP A 161 -4.11 -4.83 -0.56
N LEU A 162 -2.92 -4.25 -0.76
CA LEU A 162 -1.66 -4.77 -0.24
C LEU A 162 -1.69 -4.91 1.30
N VAL A 163 -2.44 -4.06 2.02
CA VAL A 163 -2.59 -4.20 3.47
C VAL A 163 -3.24 -5.52 3.88
N GLU A 164 -4.17 -6.04 3.09
CA GLU A 164 -4.93 -7.25 3.41
C GLU A 164 -4.07 -8.51 3.19
N SER A 165 -2.99 -8.41 2.39
CA SER A 165 -2.04 -9.51 2.16
C SER A 165 -1.38 -10.01 3.45
N ILE A 166 -1.32 -9.18 4.50
CA ILE A 166 -0.70 -9.50 5.78
C ILE A 166 -1.35 -10.73 6.43
N ALA A 167 -2.63 -10.97 6.24
CA ALA A 167 -3.31 -12.11 6.85
C ALA A 167 -3.16 -13.42 6.06
N ILE A 168 -2.67 -13.35 4.83
CA ILE A 168 -2.63 -14.46 3.89
C ILE A 168 -1.20 -15.04 3.85
N LYS A 169 -1.07 -16.36 3.89
CA LYS A 169 0.21 -17.05 3.78
C LYS A 169 0.23 -17.97 2.57
N VAL A 170 1.38 -18.07 1.90
CA VAL A 170 1.58 -19.04 0.82
C VAL A 170 1.50 -20.46 1.41
N GLY A 171 0.78 -21.35 0.73
CA GLY A 171 0.53 -22.72 1.17
C GLY A 171 -0.67 -22.89 2.12
N GLN A 172 -1.27 -21.79 2.59
CA GLN A 172 -2.45 -21.81 3.46
C GLN A 172 -3.68 -22.33 2.71
N ASP A 173 -4.41 -23.25 3.34
CA ASP A 173 -5.75 -23.61 2.90
C ASP A 173 -6.74 -22.55 3.43
N ILE A 174 -7.61 -22.07 2.55
CA ILE A 174 -8.65 -21.10 2.85
C ILE A 174 -10.01 -21.80 2.89
N PRO A 175 -10.82 -21.55 3.92
CA PRO A 175 -12.17 -22.11 4.04
C PRO A 175 -13.11 -21.83 2.86
N GLY A 176 -12.87 -20.73 2.13
CA GLY A 176 -13.74 -20.36 1.04
C GLY A 176 -13.21 -19.21 0.20
N ILE A 177 -13.50 -19.27 -1.09
CA ILE A 177 -13.46 -18.15 -2.01
C ILE A 177 -14.80 -18.06 -2.72
N THR A 178 -15.43 -16.89 -2.61
CA THR A 178 -16.64 -16.56 -3.37
C THR A 178 -16.28 -15.66 -4.54
N LEU A 179 -16.61 -16.06 -5.76
CA LEU A 179 -16.60 -15.21 -6.95
C LEU A 179 -18.03 -14.69 -7.20
N GLU A 180 -18.18 -13.40 -7.48
CA GLU A 180 -19.46 -12.76 -7.80
C GLU A 180 -19.34 -12.05 -9.16
N PHE A 181 -20.13 -12.50 -10.13
CA PHE A 181 -20.14 -11.97 -11.49
C PHE A 181 -21.17 -10.81 -11.64
N PRO A 182 -21.00 -9.92 -12.64
CA PRO A 182 -21.88 -8.76 -12.84
C PRO A 182 -23.37 -9.06 -13.00
N ASN A 183 -23.71 -10.24 -13.52
CA ASN A 183 -25.10 -10.70 -13.66
C ASN A 183 -25.73 -11.20 -12.35
N GLY A 184 -24.96 -11.24 -11.26
CA GLY A 184 -25.38 -11.69 -9.93
C GLY A 184 -25.12 -13.17 -9.65
N GLU A 185 -24.63 -13.94 -10.63
CA GLU A 185 -24.21 -15.32 -10.39
C GLU A 185 -23.00 -15.38 -9.45
N ARG A 186 -22.93 -16.47 -8.68
CA ARG A 186 -21.89 -16.68 -7.69
C ARG A 186 -21.30 -18.09 -7.80
N PHE A 187 -20.00 -18.18 -7.55
CA PHE A 187 -19.27 -19.43 -7.44
C PHE A 187 -18.60 -19.48 -6.07
N PHE A 188 -18.69 -20.61 -5.38
CA PHE A 188 -18.02 -20.84 -4.11
C PHE A 188 -17.18 -22.12 -4.20
N ALA A 189 -15.96 -22.06 -3.68
CA ALA A 189 -15.09 -23.21 -3.52
C ALA A 189 -14.16 -23.03 -2.31
N GLU A 190 -13.67 -24.13 -1.74
CA GLU A 190 -12.48 -24.10 -0.90
C GLU A 190 -11.25 -23.82 -1.76
N GLY A 191 -10.19 -23.28 -1.15
CA GLY A 191 -9.00 -22.92 -1.89
C GLY A 191 -7.70 -23.15 -1.15
N LYS A 192 -6.60 -23.11 -1.89
CA LYS A 192 -5.23 -23.09 -1.37
C LYS A 192 -4.46 -21.94 -1.99
N ILE A 193 -3.85 -21.11 -1.15
CA ILE A 193 -2.99 -20.01 -1.60
C ILE A 193 -1.72 -20.59 -2.19
N ARG A 194 -1.48 -20.34 -3.49
CA ARG A 194 -0.31 -20.88 -4.20
C ARG A 194 0.84 -19.90 -4.29
N HIS A 195 0.54 -18.62 -4.47
CA HIS A 195 1.54 -17.56 -4.52
C HIS A 195 0.90 -16.20 -4.24
N ILE A 196 1.71 -15.27 -3.75
CA ILE A 196 1.34 -13.88 -3.51
C ILE A 196 2.51 -13.02 -4.00
N ARG A 197 2.22 -11.91 -4.68
CA ARG A 197 3.22 -10.95 -5.14
C ARG A 197 2.65 -9.52 -5.13
N PRO A 198 3.51 -8.48 -5.14
CA PRO A 198 3.05 -7.14 -5.42
C PRO A 198 2.41 -7.12 -6.81
N PHE A 199 1.37 -6.31 -6.97
CA PHE A 199 0.65 -6.21 -8.22
C PHE A 199 0.57 -4.76 -8.67
N GLY A 200 1.30 -4.45 -9.74
CA GLY A 200 1.43 -3.10 -10.22
C GLY A 200 2.14 -2.14 -9.24
N ASN A 201 1.94 -0.84 -9.43
CA ASN A 201 2.61 0.23 -8.67
C ASN A 201 1.69 0.93 -7.63
N ASN A 202 0.45 0.48 -7.48
CA ASN A 202 -0.61 1.20 -6.76
C ASN A 202 -1.04 0.59 -5.42
N GLY A 203 -0.14 -0.13 -4.72
CA GLY A 203 -0.46 -0.68 -3.39
C GLY A 203 -1.44 -1.87 -3.43
N TYR A 204 -1.33 -2.71 -4.47
CA TYR A 204 -2.11 -3.95 -4.58
C TYR A 204 -1.21 -5.19 -4.49
N ALA A 205 -1.83 -6.33 -4.19
CA ALA A 205 -1.20 -7.64 -4.27
C ALA A 205 -2.04 -8.59 -5.11
N ALA A 206 -1.37 -9.44 -5.89
CA ALA A 206 -1.99 -10.51 -6.66
C ALA A 206 -1.84 -11.82 -5.89
N VAL A 207 -2.96 -12.51 -5.67
CA VAL A 207 -3.06 -13.75 -4.91
C VAL A 207 -3.55 -14.85 -5.83
N GLY A 208 -2.68 -15.82 -6.11
CA GLY A 208 -3.02 -17.00 -6.89
C GLY A 208 -3.64 -18.07 -6.00
N ILE A 209 -4.87 -18.48 -6.30
CA ILE A 209 -5.66 -19.41 -5.49
C ILE A 209 -6.00 -20.63 -6.34
N GLN A 210 -5.62 -21.81 -5.85
CA GLN A 210 -6.04 -23.08 -6.42
C GLN A 210 -7.36 -23.50 -5.76
N PHE A 211 -8.36 -23.91 -6.54
CA PHE A 211 -9.57 -24.51 -5.97
C PHE A 211 -9.30 -25.95 -5.52
N ILE A 212 -9.86 -26.33 -4.37
CA ILE A 212 -9.71 -27.66 -3.79
C ILE A 212 -11.09 -28.22 -3.40
N ASN A 213 -11.19 -29.54 -3.25
CA ASN A 213 -12.40 -30.24 -2.80
C ASN A 213 -13.67 -29.90 -3.60
N LEU A 214 -13.53 -29.67 -4.92
CA LEU A 214 -14.67 -29.39 -5.79
C LEU A 214 -15.57 -30.62 -5.94
N SER A 215 -16.87 -30.44 -5.73
CA SER A 215 -17.88 -31.42 -6.12
C SER A 215 -18.02 -31.49 -7.65
N SER A 216 -18.68 -32.52 -8.16
CA SER A 216 -19.00 -32.63 -9.59
C SER A 216 -19.84 -31.45 -10.08
N SER A 217 -20.81 -31.00 -9.29
CA SER A 217 -21.65 -29.85 -9.64
C SER A 217 -20.89 -28.53 -9.64
N GLN A 218 -19.94 -28.33 -8.71
CA GLN A 218 -19.06 -27.16 -8.72
C GLN A 218 -18.11 -27.19 -9.92
N SER A 219 -17.59 -28.36 -10.28
CA SER A 219 -16.70 -28.52 -11.43
C SER A 219 -17.41 -28.21 -12.75
N GLU A 220 -18.65 -28.68 -12.91
CA GLU A 220 -19.49 -28.37 -14.08
C GLU A 220 -19.84 -26.89 -14.16
N ALA A 221 -20.24 -26.29 -13.02
CA ALA A 221 -20.50 -24.85 -12.95
C ALA A 221 -19.26 -24.01 -13.30
N LEU A 222 -18.09 -24.40 -12.78
CA LEU A 222 -16.82 -23.72 -13.06
C LEU A 222 -16.43 -23.83 -14.53
N PHE A 223 -16.60 -25.01 -15.14
CA PHE A 223 -16.37 -25.18 -16.58
C PHE A 223 -17.26 -24.24 -17.41
N ARG A 224 -18.55 -24.12 -17.06
CA ARG A 224 -19.43 -23.15 -17.71
C ARG A 224 -18.94 -21.71 -17.55
N TYR A 225 -18.54 -21.31 -16.34
CA TYR A 225 -18.02 -19.95 -16.10
C TYR A 225 -16.74 -19.67 -16.89
N THR A 226 -15.82 -20.65 -17.01
CA THR A 226 -14.60 -20.49 -17.81
C THR A 226 -14.91 -20.36 -19.29
N THR A 227 -15.85 -21.14 -19.82
CA THR A 227 -16.26 -21.07 -21.24
C THR A 227 -16.93 -19.72 -21.56
N GLU A 228 -17.77 -19.22 -20.65
CA GLU A 228 -18.39 -17.90 -20.81
C GLU A 228 -17.37 -16.75 -20.71
N ALA A 229 -16.38 -16.87 -19.83
CA ALA A 229 -15.27 -15.91 -19.78
C ALA A 229 -14.40 -15.96 -21.04
N GLU A 230 -14.12 -17.14 -21.58
CA GLU A 230 -13.37 -17.31 -22.83
C GLU A 230 -14.11 -16.65 -24.01
N ARG A 231 -15.41 -16.91 -24.12
CA ARG A 231 -16.29 -16.28 -25.11
C ARG A 231 -16.27 -14.76 -25.02
N GLU A 232 -16.38 -14.22 -23.80
CA GLU A 232 -16.36 -12.77 -23.58
C GLU A 232 -15.00 -12.16 -23.96
N ALA A 233 -13.89 -12.81 -23.59
CA ALA A 233 -12.55 -12.36 -23.93
C ALA A 233 -12.32 -12.38 -25.46
N ALA A 234 -12.79 -13.42 -26.15
CA ALA A 234 -12.73 -13.51 -27.61
C ALA A 234 -13.57 -12.41 -28.29
N TYR A 235 -14.78 -12.15 -27.78
CA TYR A 235 -15.66 -11.07 -28.25
C TYR A 235 -14.98 -9.69 -28.15
N ARG A 236 -14.38 -9.39 -26.98
CA ARG A 236 -13.72 -8.08 -26.74
C ARG A 236 -12.43 -7.87 -27.52
N THR A 237 -11.73 -8.95 -27.90
CA THR A 237 -10.45 -8.88 -28.63
C THR A 237 -10.60 -8.98 -30.15
N GLY A 238 -11.81 -9.23 -30.65
CA GLY A 238 -12.08 -9.36 -32.09
C GLY A 238 -11.51 -10.64 -32.70
N VAL A 239 -11.17 -11.64 -31.87
CA VAL A 239 -10.61 -12.92 -32.32
C VAL A 239 -11.76 -13.81 -32.76
N THR A 240 -11.89 -13.98 -34.08
CA THR A 240 -12.62 -15.02 -34.83
C THR A 240 -13.95 -14.67 -35.54
N ARG A 241 -14.18 -15.44 -36.62
CA ARG A 241 -14.99 -15.27 -37.86
C ARG A 241 -16.52 -15.50 -37.77
N SER A 242 -17.19 -15.24 -36.65
CA SER A 242 -18.67 -15.38 -36.56
C SER A 242 -19.24 -14.48 -35.45
N MET A 243 -20.53 -14.13 -35.56
CA MET A 243 -21.30 -13.27 -34.66
C MET A 243 -21.31 -13.80 -33.20
N VAL A 244 -20.23 -13.59 -32.45
CA VAL A 244 -20.23 -13.85 -31.00
C VAL A 244 -20.95 -12.68 -30.33
N SER A 245 -22.05 -12.96 -29.62
CA SER A 245 -22.70 -11.98 -28.74
C SER A 245 -22.00 -11.96 -27.37
N PRO A 246 -22.06 -10.82 -26.65
CA PRO A 246 -21.48 -10.70 -25.31
C PRO A 246 -22.05 -11.77 -24.37
N SER A 247 -21.20 -12.26 -23.47
CA SER A 247 -21.59 -13.22 -22.44
C SER A 247 -22.56 -12.58 -21.46
N PRO A 248 -23.71 -13.24 -21.14
CA PRO A 248 -24.60 -12.79 -20.09
C PRO A 248 -23.91 -12.64 -18.73
N LEU A 249 -22.83 -13.38 -18.49
CA LEU A 249 -22.08 -13.37 -17.23
C LEU A 249 -21.53 -11.99 -16.87
N PHE A 250 -21.13 -11.21 -17.88
CA PHE A 250 -20.49 -9.90 -17.72
C PHE A 250 -21.43 -8.72 -18.00
N VAL A 251 -22.74 -8.97 -18.18
CA VAL A 251 -23.74 -7.91 -18.35
C VAL A 251 -24.10 -7.33 -16.97
N PRO A 252 -23.91 -6.02 -16.71
CA PRO A 252 -24.12 -5.45 -15.39
C PRO A 252 -25.59 -5.43 -14.95
N GLY A 253 -25.90 -6.01 -13.79
CA GLY A 253 -27.17 -5.80 -13.11
C GLY A 253 -27.32 -4.40 -12.49
N THR A 254 -28.53 -4.04 -12.01
CA THR A 254 -28.84 -2.72 -11.42
C THR A 254 -27.98 -2.37 -10.18
N LYS A 255 -27.58 -3.38 -9.39
CA LYS A 255 -26.73 -3.21 -8.21
C LYS A 255 -25.28 -2.79 -8.55
N GLU A 256 -24.77 -3.22 -9.69
CA GLU A 256 -23.40 -2.93 -10.15
C GLU A 256 -23.24 -1.44 -10.49
N LYS A 257 -24.25 -0.82 -11.12
CA LYS A 257 -24.20 0.59 -11.56
C LYS A 257 -24.06 1.59 -10.40
N ASN A 258 -24.74 1.36 -9.28
CA ASN A 258 -24.65 2.23 -8.10
C ASN A 258 -23.31 2.09 -7.36
N MET A 259 -22.71 0.90 -7.41
CA MET A 259 -21.42 0.64 -6.76
C MET A 259 -20.26 1.26 -7.55
N ARG A 260 -20.31 1.21 -8.89
CA ARG A 260 -19.37 1.89 -9.79
C ARG A 260 -19.28 3.40 -9.54
N ARG A 261 -20.42 4.03 -9.19
CA ARG A 261 -20.46 5.47 -8.86
C ARG A 261 -19.77 5.80 -7.53
N ARG A 262 -19.66 4.86 -6.60
CA ARG A 262 -18.93 5.04 -5.33
C ARG A 262 -17.43 4.84 -5.50
N GLU A 263 -17.03 3.80 -6.23
CA GLU A 263 -15.61 3.51 -6.51
C GLU A 263 -14.94 4.63 -7.35
N SER A 264 -15.70 5.23 -8.27
CA SER A 264 -15.24 6.38 -9.05
C SER A 264 -15.00 7.63 -8.19
N GLN A 265 -15.94 7.96 -7.30
CA GLN A 265 -15.81 9.08 -6.35
C GLN A 265 -14.69 8.90 -5.33
N GLU A 266 -14.30 7.66 -5.00
CA GLU A 266 -13.14 7.37 -4.16
C GLU A 266 -11.81 7.47 -4.93
N ARG A 267 -11.84 7.44 -6.27
CA ARG A 267 -10.66 7.55 -7.14
C ARG A 267 -10.38 8.95 -7.69
N GLU A 268 -11.41 9.75 -7.97
CA GLU A 268 -11.28 11.19 -8.33
C GLU A 268 -10.52 12.00 -7.27
N LYS A 269 -10.47 11.51 -6.02
CA LYS A 269 -9.74 12.12 -4.91
C LYS A 269 -8.24 11.79 -4.89
N ARG A 270 -7.78 10.78 -5.64
CA ARG A 270 -6.40 10.23 -5.63
C ARG A 270 -5.41 11.05 -6.47
N THR A 271 -5.89 11.79 -7.47
CA THR A 271 -5.07 12.43 -8.53
C THR A 271 -4.47 13.79 -8.16
N ARG A 272 -4.70 14.31 -6.94
CA ARG A 272 -4.31 15.69 -6.53
C ARG A 272 -3.11 15.77 -5.56
N GLN A 273 -2.29 14.72 -5.48
CA GLN A 273 -1.19 14.65 -4.53
C GLN A 273 0.06 15.43 -4.98
N THR A 274 0.69 16.12 -4.05
CA THR A 274 1.98 16.79 -4.24
C THR A 274 3.13 15.77 -4.39
N PRO A 275 4.29 16.14 -4.96
CA PRO A 275 5.47 15.28 -4.98
C PRO A 275 5.91 14.78 -3.59
N MET A 276 5.73 15.59 -2.55
CA MET A 276 6.05 15.23 -1.16
C MET A 276 5.12 14.14 -0.62
N GLU A 277 3.82 14.26 -0.85
CA GLU A 277 2.84 13.24 -0.46
C GLU A 277 3.09 11.93 -1.19
N ARG A 278 3.38 11.98 -2.50
CA ARG A 278 3.75 10.80 -3.29
C ARG A 278 4.99 10.10 -2.72
N GLY A 279 6.03 10.85 -2.36
CA GLY A 279 7.24 10.28 -1.75
C GLY A 279 6.97 9.60 -0.40
N VAL A 280 6.12 10.19 0.45
CA VAL A 280 5.74 9.58 1.74
C VAL A 280 4.87 8.32 1.54
N MET A 281 3.93 8.36 0.59
CA MET A 281 3.10 7.20 0.25
C MET A 281 3.92 6.07 -0.35
N GLU A 282 4.91 6.39 -1.17
CA GLU A 282 5.84 5.39 -1.73
C GLU A 282 6.60 4.66 -0.62
N VAL A 283 7.07 5.36 0.40
CA VAL A 283 7.69 4.74 1.59
C VAL A 283 6.72 3.78 2.28
N ALA A 284 5.45 4.16 2.42
CA ALA A 284 4.42 3.31 3.02
C ALA A 284 4.18 2.02 2.22
N HIS A 285 4.05 2.11 0.90
CA HIS A 285 3.88 0.95 0.02
C HIS A 285 5.10 0.04 0.03
N ARG A 286 6.31 0.60 -0.11
CA ARG A 286 7.57 -0.16 -0.05
C ARG A 286 7.72 -0.91 1.28
N LEU A 287 7.31 -0.30 2.39
CA LEU A 287 7.29 -0.94 3.70
C LEU A 287 6.40 -2.20 3.73
N GLN A 288 5.22 -2.12 3.12
CA GLN A 288 4.29 -3.24 3.02
C GLN A 288 4.81 -4.33 2.07
N ILE A 289 5.41 -3.95 0.93
CA ILE A 289 6.07 -4.87 0.00
C ILE A 289 7.19 -5.62 0.73
N GLY A 290 8.09 -4.91 1.40
CA GLY A 290 9.21 -5.53 2.11
C GLY A 290 8.75 -6.55 3.17
N LEU A 291 7.70 -6.22 3.93
CA LEU A 291 7.07 -7.14 4.87
C LEU A 291 6.49 -8.38 4.17
N MET A 292 5.81 -8.20 3.03
CA MET A 292 5.25 -9.33 2.28
C MET A 292 6.36 -10.29 1.84
N TYR A 293 7.51 -9.80 1.36
CA TYR A 293 8.66 -10.63 1.01
C TYR A 293 9.23 -11.39 2.22
N ILE A 294 9.34 -10.74 3.38
CA ILE A 294 9.74 -11.40 4.64
C ILE A 294 8.79 -12.57 4.97
N LYS A 295 7.48 -12.42 4.71
CA LYS A 295 6.48 -13.44 5.02
C LYS A 295 6.37 -14.55 3.99
N THR A 296 6.52 -14.24 2.70
CA THR A 296 6.23 -15.19 1.61
C THR A 296 7.48 -15.83 1.02
N ARG A 297 8.62 -15.14 1.06
CA ARG A 297 9.89 -15.57 0.44
C ARG A 297 10.98 -15.92 1.43
N HIS A 298 10.76 -15.69 2.73
CA HIS A 298 11.79 -15.90 3.76
C HIS A 298 13.11 -15.20 3.41
N GLN A 299 13.02 -13.97 2.90
CA GLN A 299 14.17 -13.15 2.55
C GLN A 299 14.03 -11.76 3.19
N MET A 300 15.15 -11.16 3.59
CA MET A 300 15.22 -9.78 4.05
C MET A 300 15.55 -8.86 2.85
N PRO A 301 14.60 -8.06 2.32
CA PRO A 301 14.86 -7.10 1.25
C PRO A 301 15.48 -5.82 1.84
N VAL A 302 16.76 -5.89 2.22
CA VAL A 302 17.47 -4.84 2.93
C VAL A 302 17.48 -3.52 2.16
N GLU A 303 17.64 -3.58 0.83
CA GLU A 303 17.69 -2.42 -0.04
C GLU A 303 16.38 -1.61 0.02
N ILE A 304 15.23 -2.29 0.02
CA ILE A 304 13.91 -1.62 0.11
C ILE A 304 13.80 -0.79 1.39
N PHE A 305 14.27 -1.31 2.52
CA PHE A 305 14.13 -0.61 3.79
C PHE A 305 15.10 0.57 3.90
N TYR A 306 16.31 0.44 3.36
CA TYR A 306 17.23 1.56 3.30
C TYR A 306 16.78 2.64 2.30
N ASP A 307 16.22 2.26 1.16
CA ASP A 307 15.61 3.23 0.22
C ASP A 307 14.47 4.01 0.89
N CYS A 308 13.65 3.34 1.71
CA CYS A 308 12.63 4.00 2.52
C CYS A 308 13.25 5.03 3.47
N VAL A 309 14.34 4.67 4.15
CA VAL A 309 15.07 5.57 5.06
C VAL A 309 15.62 6.77 4.28
N ASP A 310 16.35 6.52 3.20
CA ASP A 310 17.00 7.55 2.40
C ASP A 310 15.97 8.50 1.76
N THR A 311 14.83 7.97 1.34
CA THR A 311 13.69 8.77 0.88
C THR A 311 13.17 9.68 1.98
N LEU A 312 12.93 9.18 3.20
CA LEU A 312 12.48 10.03 4.31
C LEU A 312 13.50 11.13 4.64
N LEU A 313 14.79 10.79 4.70
CA LEU A 313 15.85 11.75 4.97
C LEU A 313 15.95 12.83 3.88
N TYR A 314 15.84 12.43 2.61
CA TYR A 314 15.80 13.35 1.48
C TYR A 314 14.60 14.30 1.55
N LEU A 315 13.39 13.79 1.79
CA LEU A 315 12.18 14.60 1.84
C LEU A 315 12.21 15.63 2.98
N VAL A 316 12.69 15.23 4.17
CA VAL A 316 12.88 16.13 5.32
C VAL A 316 13.84 17.27 4.97
N ARG A 317 15.00 16.94 4.36
CA ARG A 317 16.02 17.93 3.98
C ARG A 317 15.54 18.88 2.89
N LYS A 318 14.76 18.38 1.94
CA LYS A 318 14.27 19.14 0.78
C LYS A 318 13.24 20.20 1.18
N ASP A 319 12.22 19.82 1.93
CA ASP A 319 11.25 20.76 2.49
C ASP A 319 10.62 20.17 3.76
N ARG A 320 11.19 20.56 4.91
CA ARG A 320 10.76 20.11 6.22
C ARG A 320 9.26 20.33 6.46
N LYS A 321 8.72 21.49 6.09
CA LYS A 321 7.34 21.86 6.39
C LYS A 321 6.37 21.06 5.51
N ALA A 322 6.66 20.99 4.21
CA ALA A 322 5.88 20.17 3.29
C ALA A 322 5.96 18.67 3.63
N PHE A 323 7.12 18.18 4.09
CA PHE A 323 7.27 16.81 4.58
C PHE A 323 6.40 16.53 5.81
N LEU A 324 6.42 17.40 6.82
CA LEU A 324 5.58 17.23 8.01
C LEU A 324 4.08 17.26 7.66
N TYR A 325 3.69 18.06 6.66
CA TYR A 325 2.34 18.04 6.12
C TYR A 325 2.03 16.73 5.39
N ALA A 326 2.93 16.28 4.53
CA ALA A 326 2.80 15.03 3.76
C ALA A 326 2.66 13.81 4.68
N LEU A 327 3.32 13.75 5.84
CA LEU A 327 3.11 12.69 6.83
C LEU A 327 1.64 12.55 7.28
N SER A 328 0.82 13.59 7.15
CA SER A 328 -0.60 13.53 7.50
C SER A 328 -1.47 12.80 6.47
N SER A 329 -0.99 12.64 5.22
CA SER A 329 -1.69 11.88 4.16
C SER A 329 -1.83 10.40 4.51
N LEU A 330 -0.91 9.86 5.31
CA LEU A 330 -0.91 8.48 5.79
C LEU A 330 -2.08 8.12 6.72
N ARG A 331 -3.02 9.04 7.01
CA ARG A 331 -4.12 8.80 7.96
C ARG A 331 -4.93 7.55 7.64
N ASP A 332 -5.21 7.35 6.36
CA ASP A 332 -6.07 6.26 5.88
C ASP A 332 -5.27 4.98 5.60
N GLU A 333 -3.94 5.02 5.76
CA GLU A 333 -3.08 3.84 5.74
C GLU A 333 -3.26 2.96 6.97
N ALA A 334 -2.84 1.70 6.83
CA ALA A 334 -2.81 0.72 7.90
C ALA A 334 -2.11 1.28 9.15
N ASP A 335 -2.71 1.06 10.33
CA ASP A 335 -2.22 1.61 11.60
C ASP A 335 -0.72 1.34 11.87
N TRP A 336 -0.23 0.16 11.50
CA TRP A 336 1.16 -0.21 11.72
C TRP A 336 2.12 0.51 10.77
N VAL A 337 1.71 0.73 9.51
CA VAL A 337 2.48 1.46 8.48
C VAL A 337 2.49 2.94 8.79
N ARG A 338 1.31 3.54 8.95
CA ARG A 338 1.16 4.95 9.35
C ARG A 338 2.01 5.28 10.56
N HIS A 339 1.92 4.44 11.60
CA HIS A 339 2.71 4.64 12.81
C HIS A 339 4.22 4.49 12.56
N ALA A 340 4.66 3.52 11.76
CA ALA A 340 6.08 3.36 11.43
C ALA A 340 6.62 4.61 10.74
N VAL A 341 5.98 5.01 9.64
CA VAL A 341 6.48 6.09 8.77
C VAL A 341 6.38 7.44 9.46
N GLN A 342 5.30 7.73 10.20
CA GLN A 342 5.18 8.99 10.93
C GLN A 342 6.15 9.11 12.10
N VAL A 343 6.45 8.01 12.81
CA VAL A 343 7.42 8.04 13.92
C VAL A 343 8.83 8.14 13.34
N ALA A 344 9.17 7.36 12.32
CA ALA A 344 10.46 7.39 11.66
C ALA A 344 10.75 8.76 11.03
N GLY A 345 9.76 9.35 10.33
CA GLY A 345 9.88 10.68 9.75
C GLY A 345 10.07 11.79 10.79
N LYS A 346 9.40 11.71 11.94
CA LYS A 346 9.60 12.67 13.04
C LYS A 346 10.91 12.47 13.78
N LEU A 347 11.37 11.23 13.90
CA LEU A 347 12.69 10.94 14.44
C LEU A 347 13.78 11.53 13.53
N ALA A 348 13.68 11.29 12.22
CA ALA A 348 14.55 11.89 11.22
C ALA A 348 14.57 13.42 11.33
N ASP A 349 13.40 14.05 11.40
CA ASP A 349 13.26 15.50 11.60
C ASP A 349 14.00 16.01 12.84
N MET A 350 13.76 15.40 14.02
CA MET A 350 14.37 15.86 15.27
C MET A 350 15.87 15.59 15.34
N LEU A 351 16.35 14.48 14.76
CA LEU A 351 17.77 14.13 14.73
C LEU A 351 18.54 15.03 13.76
N LEU A 352 18.03 15.25 12.54
CA LEU A 352 18.66 16.14 11.56
C LEU A 352 18.67 17.61 12.02
N MET A 353 17.67 18.03 12.81
CA MET A 353 17.68 19.35 13.46
C MET A 353 18.74 19.46 14.56
N ALA A 354 19.10 18.35 15.20
CA ALA A 354 20.12 18.33 16.25
C ALA A 354 21.54 18.25 15.65
N ASP A 355 21.74 17.36 14.69
CA ASP A 355 22.95 17.22 13.90
C ASP A 355 22.62 16.69 12.49
N PRO A 356 22.74 17.50 11.43
CA PRO A 356 22.42 17.07 10.07
C PRO A 356 23.43 16.06 9.49
N HIS A 357 24.60 15.89 10.12
CA HIS A 357 25.70 15.06 9.67
C HIS A 357 25.90 13.78 10.50
N ASP A 358 25.09 13.55 11.54
CA ASP A 358 25.20 12.36 12.37
C ASP A 358 24.97 11.08 11.53
N PRO A 359 25.98 10.20 11.38
CA PRO A 359 25.85 8.99 10.60
C PRO A 359 24.86 7.98 11.21
N GLN A 360 24.53 8.10 12.50
CA GLN A 360 23.62 7.19 13.21
C GLN A 360 22.14 7.43 12.88
N VAL A 361 21.80 8.58 12.29
CA VAL A 361 20.40 8.92 11.95
C VAL A 361 19.78 7.89 11.02
N ARG A 362 20.55 7.44 10.03
CA ARG A 362 20.09 6.46 9.04
C ARG A 362 19.69 5.13 9.72
N GLU A 363 20.53 4.65 10.63
CA GLU A 363 20.31 3.42 11.39
C GLU A 363 19.16 3.54 12.41
N ALA A 364 19.05 4.69 13.07
CA ALA A 364 17.95 4.97 14.00
C ALA A 364 16.58 5.01 13.31
N VAL A 365 16.51 5.62 12.13
CA VAL A 365 15.31 5.68 11.30
C VAL A 365 14.96 4.29 10.77
N LEU A 366 15.95 3.50 10.32
CA LEU A 366 15.74 2.11 9.92
C LEU A 366 15.12 1.28 11.07
N GLY A 367 15.74 1.33 12.25
CA GLY A 367 15.24 0.58 13.42
C GLY A 367 13.82 0.98 13.79
N THR A 368 13.47 2.27 13.61
CA THR A 368 12.12 2.78 13.88
C THR A 368 11.08 2.27 12.88
N LEU A 369 11.43 2.21 11.59
CA LEU A 369 10.57 1.64 10.54
C LEU A 369 10.34 0.15 10.78
N LEU A 370 11.42 -0.59 11.06
CA LEU A 370 11.36 -2.04 11.24
C LEU A 370 10.60 -2.42 12.52
N HIS A 371 10.77 -1.68 13.62
CA HIS A 371 10.19 -1.99 14.92
C HIS A 371 8.69 -2.34 14.87
N THR A 372 7.89 -1.64 14.07
CA THR A 372 6.44 -1.89 13.99
C THR A 372 6.06 -3.11 13.14
N MET A 373 6.97 -3.59 12.27
CA MET A 373 6.77 -4.76 11.40
C MET A 373 6.62 -6.06 12.18
N GLY A 374 7.08 -6.12 13.42
CA GLY A 374 6.81 -7.27 14.28
C GLY A 374 5.33 -7.57 14.45
N LYS A 375 4.46 -6.55 14.37
CA LYS A 375 3.02 -6.70 14.59
C LYS A 375 2.36 -7.58 13.51
N PRO A 376 2.54 -7.29 12.21
CA PRO A 376 1.98 -8.15 11.17
C PRO A 376 2.59 -9.55 11.09
N LEU A 377 3.78 -9.78 11.66
CA LEU A 377 4.35 -11.13 11.80
C LEU A 377 3.54 -12.01 12.77
N LEU A 378 2.84 -11.40 13.73
CA LEU A 378 1.99 -12.11 14.70
C LEU A 378 0.60 -12.49 14.16
N VAL A 379 0.22 -12.04 12.96
CA VAL A 379 -1.11 -12.30 12.41
C VAL A 379 -1.30 -13.80 12.14
N ASN A 380 -2.33 -14.36 12.75
CA ASN A 380 -2.72 -15.76 12.73
C ASN A 380 -4.21 -15.89 13.14
N ALA A 381 -4.75 -17.11 13.27
CA ALA A 381 -6.15 -17.30 13.65
C ALA A 381 -6.54 -16.66 15.01
N SER A 382 -5.63 -16.56 15.97
CA SER A 382 -5.86 -15.92 17.29
C SER A 382 -5.76 -14.39 17.26
N LEU A 383 -5.00 -13.85 16.30
CA LEU A 383 -4.90 -12.42 15.99
C LEU A 383 -5.13 -12.23 14.48
N PRO A 384 -6.39 -12.36 14.00
CA PRO A 384 -6.67 -12.45 12.58
C PRO A 384 -6.48 -11.11 11.86
N SER A 385 -6.59 -9.99 12.57
CA SER A 385 -6.34 -8.67 12.00
C SER A 385 -5.70 -7.72 13.01
N LEU A 386 -5.03 -6.69 12.48
CA LEU A 386 -4.50 -5.57 13.27
C LEU A 386 -5.49 -4.40 13.35
N LYS A 387 -6.78 -4.65 13.14
CA LYS A 387 -7.82 -3.62 13.17
C LYS A 387 -7.97 -3.05 14.59
N VAL A 388 -8.57 -1.86 14.62
CA VAL A 388 -8.61 -0.97 15.78
C VAL A 388 -9.14 -1.64 17.04
N ASN A 389 -10.12 -2.56 16.98
CA ASN A 389 -10.82 -3.09 18.15
C ASN A 389 -10.32 -4.47 18.60
N MET A 390 -9.17 -4.51 19.28
CA MET A 390 -8.64 -5.76 19.85
C MET A 390 -9.17 -6.06 21.26
N ASN A 391 -9.47 -7.33 21.52
CA ASN A 391 -9.77 -7.83 22.86
C ASN A 391 -8.49 -7.93 23.74
N PRO A 392 -8.60 -8.13 25.06
CA PRO A 392 -7.43 -8.21 25.95
C PRO A 392 -6.41 -9.29 25.55
N THR A 393 -6.87 -10.46 25.11
CA THR A 393 -6.00 -11.56 24.66
C THR A 393 -5.20 -11.17 23.42
N GLN A 394 -5.85 -10.59 22.41
CA GLN A 394 -5.21 -10.07 21.20
C GLN A 394 -4.18 -8.97 21.54
N LYS A 395 -4.48 -8.09 22.51
CA LYS A 395 -3.53 -7.09 22.98
C LYS A 395 -2.31 -7.72 23.65
N ALA A 396 -2.49 -8.80 24.42
CA ALA A 396 -1.39 -9.53 25.04
C ALA A 396 -0.48 -10.18 23.98
N ILE A 397 -1.06 -10.87 22.98
CA ILE A 397 -0.31 -11.42 21.83
C ILE A 397 0.50 -10.33 21.15
N LEU A 398 -0.11 -9.18 20.86
CA LEU A 398 0.55 -8.07 20.17
C LEU A 398 1.77 -7.49 20.91
N ARG A 399 1.88 -7.66 22.24
CA ARG A 399 3.09 -7.25 22.98
C ARG A 399 4.33 -8.06 22.58
N GLY A 400 4.14 -9.29 22.08
CA GLY A 400 5.21 -10.16 21.60
C GLY A 400 5.86 -9.71 20.28
N HIS A 401 5.43 -8.61 19.67
CA HIS A 401 5.86 -8.24 18.32
C HIS A 401 7.36 -7.95 18.22
N VAL A 402 7.96 -7.41 19.28
CA VAL A 402 9.42 -7.16 19.32
C VAL A 402 10.16 -8.49 19.25
N ALA A 403 9.78 -9.46 20.09
CA ALA A 403 10.39 -10.78 20.09
C ALA A 403 10.18 -11.51 18.75
N ALA A 404 8.98 -11.41 18.17
CA ALA A 404 8.68 -12.00 16.85
C ALA A 404 9.54 -11.40 15.74
N LEU A 405 9.75 -10.07 15.76
CA LEU A 405 10.64 -9.41 14.80
C LEU A 405 12.08 -9.86 14.99
N CYS A 406 12.63 -9.78 16.21
CA CYS A 406 14.01 -10.20 16.45
C CYS A 406 14.25 -11.68 16.12
N ALA A 407 13.28 -12.56 16.38
CA ALA A 407 13.34 -13.96 15.98
C ALA A 407 13.34 -14.11 14.45
N LYS A 408 12.49 -13.35 13.75
CA LYS A 408 12.43 -13.39 12.29
C LYS A 408 13.71 -12.85 11.64
N LEU A 409 14.28 -11.76 12.15
CA LEU A 409 15.54 -11.23 11.62
C LEU A 409 16.69 -12.24 11.79
N ARG A 410 16.75 -12.93 12.93
CA ARG A 410 17.70 -14.03 13.17
C ARG A 410 17.48 -15.22 12.24
N GLU A 411 16.22 -15.63 12.02
CA GLU A 411 15.88 -16.69 11.05
C GLU A 411 16.36 -16.34 9.64
N LEU A 412 16.26 -15.06 9.25
CA LEU A 412 16.69 -14.55 7.96
C LEU A 412 18.22 -14.33 7.85
N GLY A 413 18.97 -14.53 8.93
CA GLY A 413 20.42 -14.30 8.97
C GLY A 413 20.83 -12.84 8.76
N TRP A 414 19.94 -11.88 9.03
CA TRP A 414 20.25 -10.45 8.89
C TRP A 414 20.57 -9.83 10.24
N GLU A 415 21.75 -9.22 10.34
CA GLU A 415 22.23 -8.54 11.54
C GLU A 415 22.10 -7.02 11.41
N PRO A 416 21.21 -6.36 12.17
CA PRO A 416 21.13 -4.91 12.23
C PRO A 416 22.37 -4.30 12.89
N SER A 417 22.68 -3.04 12.56
CA SER A 417 23.67 -2.26 13.32
C SER A 417 23.27 -2.14 14.79
N PRO A 418 24.21 -1.84 15.71
CA PRO A 418 23.90 -1.66 17.13
C PRO A 418 22.81 -0.61 17.39
N THR A 419 22.84 0.51 16.65
CA THR A 419 21.84 1.58 16.75
C THR A 419 20.47 1.12 16.26
N CYS A 420 20.42 0.44 15.11
CA CYS A 420 19.18 -0.12 14.58
C CYS A 420 18.58 -1.16 15.54
N TYR A 421 19.41 -2.05 16.08
CA TYR A 421 19.01 -3.08 17.04
C TYR A 421 18.47 -2.49 18.34
N ASP A 422 19.14 -1.47 18.90
CA ASP A 422 18.69 -0.79 20.13
C ASP A 422 17.26 -0.26 19.95
N VAL A 423 16.97 0.40 18.83
CA VAL A 423 15.62 0.91 18.53
C VAL A 423 14.61 -0.23 18.36
N ILE A 424 14.96 -1.28 17.60
CA ILE A 424 14.08 -2.44 17.40
C ILE A 424 13.69 -3.06 18.74
N GLU A 425 14.66 -3.29 19.63
CA GLU A 425 14.46 -3.96 20.91
C GLU A 425 13.74 -3.06 21.93
N ASN A 426 14.15 -1.79 22.03
CA ASN A 426 13.88 -0.97 23.21
C ASN A 426 12.87 0.16 22.98
N ALA A 427 12.38 0.40 21.76
CA ALA A 427 11.49 1.54 21.49
C ALA A 427 10.13 1.50 22.22
N ASN A 428 9.75 0.38 22.85
CA ASN A 428 8.55 0.26 23.70
C ASN A 428 8.86 0.36 25.20
N GLU A 429 10.13 0.43 25.57
CA GLU A 429 10.57 0.60 26.95
C GLU A 429 10.26 2.01 27.48
N ARG A 430 10.23 2.14 28.80
CA ARG A 430 9.85 3.38 29.51
C ARG A 430 10.74 3.58 30.71
N LEU A 431 10.95 4.83 31.11
CA LEU A 431 11.89 5.18 32.18
C LEU A 431 11.55 4.50 33.52
N ASP A 432 10.26 4.29 33.81
CA ASP A 432 9.77 3.66 35.05
C ASP A 432 9.81 2.12 35.04
N GLY A 433 10.12 1.50 33.89
CA GLY A 433 10.10 0.04 33.69
C GLY A 433 8.72 -0.53 33.35
N THR A 434 7.68 0.30 33.14
CA THR A 434 6.35 -0.18 32.70
C THR A 434 6.29 -0.54 31.21
N GLY A 435 7.41 -0.36 30.51
CA GLY A 435 7.60 -0.73 29.11
C GLY A 435 7.77 -2.23 28.88
N TYR A 436 8.15 -2.61 27.68
CA TYR A 436 8.40 -3.99 27.27
C TYR A 436 9.36 -4.02 26.06
N PRO A 437 10.04 -5.14 25.76
CA PRO A 437 9.85 -6.49 26.32
C PRO A 437 10.49 -6.76 27.68
N ALA A 438 11.59 -6.11 28.02
CA ALA A 438 12.43 -6.42 29.18
C ALA A 438 12.14 -5.55 30.42
N GLY A 439 11.33 -4.49 30.30
CA GLY A 439 11.02 -3.60 31.42
C GLY A 439 12.26 -2.81 31.87
N LYS A 440 13.10 -2.41 30.90
CA LYS A 440 14.31 -1.62 31.17
C LYS A 440 13.92 -0.29 31.80
N ARG A 441 14.75 0.19 32.73
CA ARG A 441 14.58 1.46 33.45
C ARG A 441 15.58 2.48 32.92
N GLY A 442 15.35 3.76 33.23
CA GLY A 442 15.98 4.90 32.54
C GLY A 442 17.49 4.86 32.36
N ASP A 443 18.25 4.33 33.32
CA ASP A 443 19.70 4.15 33.26
C ASP A 443 20.17 3.15 32.20
N ARG A 444 19.29 2.20 31.84
CA ARG A 444 19.53 1.17 30.81
C ARG A 444 18.94 1.53 29.45
N LEU A 445 18.48 2.78 29.26
CA LEU A 445 17.89 3.26 28.02
C LEU A 445 18.73 4.41 27.45
N SER A 446 19.17 4.25 26.21
CA SER A 446 19.91 5.29 25.48
C SER A 446 19.04 6.54 25.26
N ASP A 447 19.67 7.69 25.06
CA ASP A 447 18.97 8.94 24.76
C ASP A 447 18.11 8.84 23.50
N LEU A 448 18.54 8.02 22.53
CA LEU A 448 17.77 7.70 21.34
C LEU A 448 16.45 6.99 21.70
N ILE A 449 16.47 6.02 22.61
CA ILE A 449 15.24 5.34 23.06
C ILE A 449 14.33 6.29 23.85
N ARG A 450 14.90 7.17 24.67
CA ARG A 450 14.13 8.22 25.36
C ARG A 450 13.41 9.13 24.36
N LEU A 451 14.10 9.51 23.28
CA LEU A 451 13.52 10.28 22.18
C LEU A 451 12.41 9.52 21.45
N VAL A 452 12.70 8.31 20.95
CA VAL A 452 11.77 7.49 20.17
C VAL A 452 10.51 7.15 20.96
N SER A 453 10.65 6.81 22.25
CA SER A 453 9.50 6.46 23.10
C SER A 453 8.49 7.61 23.24
N VAL A 454 8.95 8.86 23.36
CA VAL A 454 8.11 10.07 23.40
C VAL A 454 7.41 10.29 22.06
N ILE A 455 8.15 10.26 20.95
CA ILE A 455 7.59 10.44 19.60
C ILE A 455 6.48 9.41 19.34
N LYS A 456 6.75 8.13 19.65
CA LYS A 456 5.79 7.02 19.52
C LYS A 456 4.55 7.23 20.37
N ALA A 457 4.73 7.62 21.64
CA ALA A 457 3.62 7.78 22.56
C ALA A 457 2.69 8.94 22.13
N ILE A 458 3.26 10.07 21.72
CA ILE A 458 2.52 11.21 21.18
C ILE A 458 1.78 10.82 19.89
N ASN A 459 2.47 10.16 18.95
CA ASN A 459 1.84 9.71 17.71
C ASN A 459 0.64 8.80 18.02
N LYS A 460 0.83 7.77 18.87
CA LYS A 460 -0.21 6.82 19.25
C LYS A 460 -1.44 7.49 19.86
N LEU A 461 -1.27 8.52 20.71
CA LEU A 461 -2.39 9.21 21.36
C LEU A 461 -3.22 10.06 20.38
N ARG A 462 -2.65 10.47 19.25
CA ARG A 462 -3.29 11.31 18.24
C ARG A 462 -4.13 10.53 17.21
N HIS A 463 -4.19 9.21 17.31
CA HIS A 463 -4.96 8.35 16.42
C HIS A 463 -5.95 7.48 17.20
N ALA A 464 -7.07 7.13 16.55
CA ALA A 464 -8.05 6.21 17.12
C ALA A 464 -7.41 4.83 17.32
N ARG A 465 -7.66 4.20 18.47
CA ARG A 465 -7.13 2.85 18.75
C ARG A 465 -7.93 2.15 19.83
N ASN A 466 -8.30 0.87 19.63
CA ASN A 466 -8.98 0.03 20.63
C ASN A 466 -10.24 0.67 21.22
N GLY A 467 -11.10 1.23 20.36
CA GLY A 467 -12.29 1.96 20.77
C GLY A 467 -12.02 3.32 21.44
N ILE A 468 -10.76 3.76 21.56
CA ILE A 468 -10.40 5.06 22.14
C ILE A 468 -10.30 6.09 21.01
N PRO A 469 -11.03 7.22 21.09
CA PRO A 469 -10.94 8.28 20.09
C PRO A 469 -9.58 8.98 20.11
N PRO A 470 -9.17 9.58 18.99
CA PRO A 470 -7.92 10.33 18.91
C PRO A 470 -7.95 11.54 19.85
N ARG A 471 -6.80 11.89 20.43
CA ARG A 471 -6.64 13.11 21.22
C ARG A 471 -6.11 14.24 20.36
N THR A 472 -6.54 15.46 20.68
CA THR A 472 -5.90 16.67 20.14
C THR A 472 -4.43 16.73 20.58
N PRO A 473 -3.55 17.43 19.83
CA PRO A 473 -2.14 17.56 20.20
C PRO A 473 -1.94 18.01 21.65
N LEU A 474 -2.67 19.05 22.09
CA LEU A 474 -2.59 19.55 23.47
C LEU A 474 -2.97 18.48 24.52
N LYS A 475 -4.04 17.72 24.28
CA LYS A 475 -4.46 16.63 25.19
C LYS A 475 -3.43 15.49 25.21
N ALA A 476 -2.83 15.17 24.06
CA ALA A 476 -1.76 14.17 23.99
C ALA A 476 -0.52 14.63 24.76
N TYR A 477 -0.09 15.88 24.57
CA TYR A 477 1.06 16.46 25.27
C TYR A 477 0.86 16.47 26.78
N ARG A 478 -0.29 16.94 27.25
CA ARG A 478 -0.63 16.92 28.68
C ARG A 478 -0.54 15.52 29.26
N LYS A 479 -1.08 14.51 28.56
CA LYS A 479 -1.07 13.12 29.03
C LYS A 479 0.36 12.55 29.15
N ILE A 480 1.26 12.90 28.24
CA ILE A 480 2.67 12.48 28.31
C ILE A 480 3.41 13.24 29.40
N TYR A 481 3.17 14.55 29.53
CA TYR A 481 3.77 15.38 30.57
C TYR A 481 3.37 14.95 31.99
N GLU A 482 2.12 14.53 32.19
CA GLU A 482 1.62 13.97 33.46
C GLU A 482 2.23 12.59 33.77
N ALA A 483 2.66 11.84 32.75
CA ALA A 483 3.34 10.55 32.91
C ALA A 483 4.87 10.72 32.99
N ASN A 484 5.32 11.69 33.80
CA ASN A 484 6.73 12.12 33.89
C ASN A 484 7.71 11.06 34.43
N THR A 485 7.21 9.99 35.05
CA THR A 485 8.03 8.84 35.45
C THR A 485 8.28 7.87 34.29
N ALA A 486 7.40 7.85 33.30
CA ALA A 486 7.46 6.93 32.16
C ALA A 486 8.24 7.49 30.98
N TYR A 487 8.23 8.82 30.81
CA TYR A 487 8.78 9.51 29.65
C TYR A 487 9.70 10.66 30.05
N ASP A 488 10.73 10.89 29.23
CA ASP A 488 11.70 11.95 29.48
C ASP A 488 11.08 13.34 29.30
N LYS A 489 11.12 14.14 30.37
CA LYS A 489 10.52 15.47 30.40
C LYS A 489 11.27 16.46 29.51
N ALA A 490 12.59 16.39 29.41
CA ALA A 490 13.38 17.28 28.57
C ALA A 490 13.09 17.02 27.09
N VAL A 491 13.01 15.74 26.70
CA VAL A 491 12.58 15.33 25.36
C VAL A 491 11.17 15.84 25.05
N MET A 492 10.23 15.68 25.98
CA MET A 492 8.86 16.14 25.82
C MET A 492 8.77 17.66 25.62
N VAL A 493 9.52 18.45 26.40
CA VAL A 493 9.59 19.90 26.26
C VAL A 493 10.17 20.29 24.90
N LYS A 494 11.29 19.67 24.48
CA LYS A 494 11.90 19.89 23.17
C LYS A 494 10.92 19.57 22.03
N TYR A 495 10.17 18.47 22.14
CA TYR A 495 9.15 18.11 21.16
C TYR A 495 8.08 19.21 21.02
N VAL A 496 7.58 19.77 22.13
CA VAL A 496 6.58 20.85 22.09
C VAL A 496 7.15 22.14 21.52
N GLN A 497 8.41 22.47 21.84
CA GLN A 497 9.08 23.64 21.27
C GLN A 497 9.23 23.54 19.74
N ILE A 498 9.53 22.35 19.22
CA ILE A 498 9.74 22.13 17.78
C ILE A 498 8.41 22.14 17.01
N TYR A 499 7.37 21.51 17.53
CA TYR A 499 6.11 21.29 16.79
C TYR A 499 4.96 22.21 17.19
N GLY A 500 5.09 22.95 18.28
CA GLY A 500 4.05 23.83 18.80
C GLY A 500 2.76 23.10 19.22
N LEU A 501 1.75 23.89 19.59
CA LEU A 501 0.43 23.40 20.01
C LEU A 501 -0.49 23.08 18.83
N TYR A 502 -0.19 23.63 17.65
CA TYR A 502 -0.94 23.48 16.41
C TYR A 502 -0.02 22.89 15.31
N PRO A 503 0.48 21.67 15.50
CA PRO A 503 1.50 21.10 14.60
C PRO A 503 1.00 21.00 13.16
N ILE A 504 1.93 21.18 12.22
CA ILE A 504 1.69 20.95 10.78
C ILE A 504 1.03 19.58 10.56
N GLY A 505 0.06 19.53 9.63
CA GLY A 505 -0.76 18.35 9.35
C GLY A 505 -1.93 18.13 10.33
N SER A 506 -2.18 19.05 11.26
CA SER A 506 -3.40 19.07 12.08
C SER A 506 -4.54 19.83 11.41
N LEU A 507 -5.78 19.37 11.62
CA LEU A 507 -6.98 20.05 11.14
C LEU A 507 -7.41 21.11 12.16
N ALA A 508 -7.36 22.37 11.75
CA ALA A 508 -7.76 23.52 12.55
C ALA A 508 -9.21 23.91 12.23
N LYS A 509 -9.93 24.33 13.27
CA LYS A 509 -11.27 24.94 13.18
C LYS A 509 -11.19 26.43 13.47
N TYR A 510 -11.87 27.22 12.65
CA TYR A 510 -11.94 28.68 12.76
C TYR A 510 -13.36 29.15 13.02
N SER A 511 -13.51 30.29 13.72
CA SER A 511 -14.81 30.85 14.10
C SER A 511 -15.67 31.29 12.91
N GLY A 512 -15.06 31.51 11.74
CA GLY A 512 -15.78 31.73 10.47
C GLY A 512 -16.50 30.48 9.94
N GLY A 513 -16.38 29.33 10.61
CA GLY A 513 -16.97 28.05 10.19
C GLY A 513 -16.06 27.22 9.29
N PHE A 514 -14.84 27.68 9.01
CA PHE A 514 -13.91 26.96 8.15
C PHE A 514 -13.13 25.88 8.90
N LEU A 515 -12.86 24.79 8.19
CA LEU A 515 -11.91 23.76 8.56
C LEU A 515 -10.75 23.77 7.57
N GLY A 516 -9.53 23.75 8.09
CA GLY A 516 -8.34 23.75 7.25
C GLY A 516 -7.13 23.09 7.87
N TRP A 517 -6.33 22.45 7.03
CA TRP A 517 -5.10 21.79 7.45
C TRP A 517 -3.97 22.80 7.64
N VAL A 518 -3.29 22.72 8.77
CA VAL A 518 -2.11 23.55 9.03
C VAL A 518 -0.96 23.09 8.14
N MET A 519 -0.51 23.97 7.25
CA MET A 519 0.62 23.77 6.33
C MET A 519 1.92 24.38 6.88
N ASP A 520 1.78 25.49 7.61
CA ASP A 520 2.91 26.22 8.18
C ASP A 520 2.56 26.88 9.51
N ILE A 521 3.57 27.10 10.35
CA ILE A 521 3.51 27.77 11.65
C ILE A 521 4.62 28.81 11.81
N ASP A 522 4.37 29.84 12.60
CA ASP A 522 5.40 30.81 13.00
C ASP A 522 6.28 30.29 14.16
N ASN A 523 7.26 31.11 14.56
CA ASN A 523 8.18 30.78 15.65
C ASN A 523 7.49 30.63 17.03
N LYS A 524 6.23 31.06 17.16
CA LYS A 524 5.39 30.89 18.35
C LYS A 524 4.46 29.68 18.22
N GLY A 525 4.56 28.91 17.13
CA GLY A 525 3.76 27.74 16.83
C GLY A 525 2.33 28.05 16.39
N LYS A 526 2.03 29.29 15.95
CA LYS A 526 0.70 29.67 15.44
C LYS A 526 0.61 29.41 13.94
N PRO A 527 -0.51 28.88 13.43
CA PRO A 527 -0.71 28.66 11.99
C PRO A 527 -0.52 29.94 11.17
N THR A 528 0.27 29.84 10.09
CA THR A 528 0.52 30.94 9.13
C THR A 528 0.06 30.60 7.73
N VAL A 529 0.00 29.32 7.36
CA VAL A 529 -0.54 28.85 6.09
C VAL A 529 -1.47 27.67 6.36
N VAL A 530 -2.66 27.71 5.76
CA VAL A 530 -3.72 26.73 5.99
C VAL A 530 -4.38 26.35 4.67
N HIS A 531 -4.50 25.04 4.40
CA HIS A 531 -5.30 24.53 3.30
C HIS A 531 -6.75 24.32 3.76
N LEU A 532 -7.65 25.24 3.39
CA LEU A 532 -9.08 25.15 3.68
C LEU A 532 -9.72 24.03 2.86
N VAL A 533 -10.47 23.17 3.55
CA VAL A 533 -11.07 21.97 2.95
C VAL A 533 -12.58 21.89 3.12
N LYS A 534 -13.16 22.68 4.03
CA LYS A 534 -14.61 22.67 4.28
C LYS A 534 -15.06 23.96 4.94
N ASN A 535 -16.26 24.44 4.60
CA ASN A 535 -16.96 25.46 5.35
C ASN A 535 -18.23 24.86 5.95
N LEU A 536 -18.32 24.86 7.28
CA LEU A 536 -19.45 24.30 8.02
C LEU A 536 -20.74 25.10 7.85
N ARG A 537 -20.66 26.36 7.40
CA ARG A 537 -21.84 27.17 7.04
C ARG A 537 -22.44 26.77 5.69
N PHE A 538 -21.64 26.17 4.81
CA PHE A 538 -22.04 25.69 3.48
C PHE A 538 -21.57 24.25 3.28
N PRO A 539 -22.21 23.26 3.92
CA PRO A 539 -21.70 21.88 3.99
C PRO A 539 -21.55 21.18 2.63
N GLU A 540 -22.34 21.60 1.63
CA GLU A 540 -22.34 21.08 0.26
C GLU A 540 -21.24 21.70 -0.62
N ALA A 541 -20.59 22.78 -0.17
CA ALA A 541 -19.55 23.44 -0.94
C ALA A 541 -18.21 22.69 -0.82
N ASN A 542 -17.68 22.23 -1.95
CA ASN A 542 -16.31 21.74 -2.03
C ASN A 542 -15.35 22.93 -2.03
N ILE A 543 -14.51 23.02 -1.00
CA ILE A 543 -13.49 24.06 -0.87
C ILE A 543 -12.12 23.40 -0.89
N SER A 544 -11.21 23.94 -1.68
CA SER A 544 -9.80 23.59 -1.68
C SER A 544 -9.03 24.85 -2.02
N SER A 545 -8.63 25.59 -0.99
CA SER A 545 -7.87 26.83 -1.15
C SER A 545 -6.79 26.95 -0.08
N VAL A 546 -5.61 27.40 -0.49
CA VAL A 546 -4.50 27.66 0.44
C VAL A 546 -4.56 29.13 0.84
N VAL A 547 -4.66 29.39 2.14
CA VAL A 547 -4.77 30.73 2.72
C VAL A 547 -3.53 31.02 3.56
N SER A 548 -2.90 32.16 3.29
CA SER A 548 -1.69 32.61 3.97
C SER A 548 -1.99 33.63 5.08
N LYS A 549 -0.98 33.97 5.88
CA LYS A 549 -1.12 34.78 7.11
C LYS A 549 -1.91 36.08 6.95
N GLY A 550 -1.76 36.77 5.81
CA GLY A 550 -2.48 38.02 5.51
C GLY A 550 -4.00 37.85 5.43
N ASP A 551 -4.46 36.69 4.97
CA ASP A 551 -5.87 36.41 4.69
C ASP A 551 -6.53 35.52 5.76
N LEU A 552 -5.76 34.95 6.69
CA LEU A 552 -6.30 34.12 7.77
C LEU A 552 -7.32 34.86 8.66
N LEU A 553 -7.20 36.18 8.77
CA LEU A 553 -8.20 37.00 9.49
C LEU A 553 -9.59 36.90 8.87
N GLN A 554 -9.70 36.71 7.56
CA GLN A 554 -10.97 36.56 6.84
C GLN A 554 -11.66 35.22 7.13
N VAL A 555 -10.87 34.22 7.58
CA VAL A 555 -11.32 32.88 7.97
C VAL A 555 -11.85 32.86 9.41
N GLY A 556 -11.50 33.88 10.21
CA GLY A 556 -11.88 34.04 11.62
C GLY A 556 -10.79 33.65 12.61
N LEU A 557 -11.15 33.64 13.90
CA LEU A 557 -10.22 33.28 14.99
C LEU A 557 -10.04 31.76 15.05
N LEU A 558 -8.80 31.32 15.30
CA LEU A 558 -8.48 29.91 15.52
C LEU A 558 -9.11 29.41 16.82
N GLU A 559 -10.10 28.52 16.73
CA GLU A 559 -10.76 27.93 17.89
C GLU A 559 -9.96 26.75 18.46
N GLY A 560 -9.31 25.97 17.60
CA GLY A 560 -8.48 24.85 18.03
C GLY A 560 -8.28 23.77 16.97
N ILE A 561 -7.61 22.68 17.39
CA ILE A 561 -7.43 21.48 16.56
C ILE A 561 -8.58 20.51 16.82
N VAL A 562 -9.15 19.99 15.75
CA VAL A 562 -10.28 19.05 15.78
C VAL A 562 -9.92 17.73 15.10
N ASN A 563 -10.71 16.68 15.38
CA ASN A 563 -10.57 15.40 14.72
C ASN A 563 -11.31 15.41 13.37
N PRO A 564 -10.65 15.13 12.24
CA PRO A 564 -11.28 15.12 10.91
C PRO A 564 -12.50 14.19 10.80
N ALA A 565 -12.45 13.04 11.48
CA ALA A 565 -13.53 12.06 11.43
C ALA A 565 -14.86 12.62 11.97
N ASP A 566 -14.80 13.53 12.94
CA ASP A 566 -15.99 14.16 13.54
C ASP A 566 -16.75 15.05 12.53
N PHE A 567 -16.10 15.43 11.42
CA PHE A 567 -16.64 16.30 10.38
C PHE A 567 -16.82 15.61 9.02
N GLY A 568 -16.67 14.27 8.99
CA GLY A 568 -16.72 13.47 7.77
C GLY A 568 -15.56 13.73 6.80
N ILE A 569 -14.46 14.31 7.30
CA ILE A 569 -13.26 14.57 6.49
C ILE A 569 -12.39 13.32 6.53
N LYS A 570 -12.42 12.56 5.43
CA LYS A 570 -11.42 11.52 5.13
C LYS A 570 -10.16 12.19 4.57
N VAL A 571 -8.97 11.66 4.89
CA VAL A 571 -7.72 12.18 4.33
C VAL A 571 -7.22 11.20 3.30
N LEU A 572 -7.48 11.55 2.03
CA LEU A 572 -6.94 10.97 0.80
C LEU A 572 -6.10 9.67 1.00
N LYS A 573 -6.78 8.53 1.10
CA LYS A 573 -6.17 7.21 0.88
C LYS A 573 -5.80 7.05 -0.60
N VAL A 574 -4.68 6.40 -0.90
CA VAL A 574 -4.29 5.99 -2.27
C VAL A 574 -5.22 4.90 -2.81
#